data_AF-A0A6B0Y116-F1
#
_entry.id   AF-A0A6B0Y116-F1
#
_cell.length_a   1.000
_cell.length_b   1.000
_cell.length_c   1.000
_cell.angle_alpha   90.00
_cell.angle_beta   90.00
_cell.angle_gamma   90.00
#
_symmetry.space_group_name_H-M   'P 1'
#
loop_
_entity.id
_entity.type
_entity.pdbx_description
1 polymer ?
#
loop_
_entity_poly.entity_id
_entity_poly.type
_entity_poly.pdbx_seq_one_letter_code
_entity_poly.pdbx_strand_id
1 'polypeptide(L)'
;MSRPVFQLVLHPTYYNNGFFNVLREFDRYVRRDEGPVTLVLGNRFQEIGARVDRNANQNGTARIIGNAPLLRWFQKEYHEMDVVLVRFASPDRLVLG
;
A
#
# COMPACT_ATOMS: atom_id res chain seq x y z
N MET A 1 15.39 -5.21 -15.11
CA MET A 1 13.92 -5.36 -15.27
C MET A 1 13.24 -4.27 -14.45
N SER A 2 12.34 -3.49 -15.04
CA SER A 2 11.59 -2.44 -14.34
C SER A 2 10.58 -3.07 -13.37
N ARG A 3 10.59 -2.67 -12.10
CA ARG A 3 9.58 -3.10 -11.12
C ARG A 3 8.23 -2.48 -11.46
N PRO A 4 7.11 -3.21 -11.29
CA PRO A 4 5.78 -2.67 -11.57
C PRO A 4 5.47 -1.48 -10.65
N VAL A 5 4.82 -0.46 -11.21
CA VAL A 5 4.40 0.76 -10.50
C VAL A 5 2.88 0.85 -10.52
N PHE A 6 2.26 0.84 -9.34
CA PHE A 6 0.83 1.02 -9.15
C PHE A 6 0.55 2.47 -8.75
N GLN A 7 -0.33 3.14 -9.49
CA GLN A 7 -0.81 4.48 -9.18
C GLN A 7 -1.98 4.40 -8.20
N LEU A 8 -1.70 4.59 -6.92
CA LEU A 8 -2.71 4.58 -5.86
C LEU A 8 -3.34 5.97 -5.74
N VAL A 9 -4.62 6.09 -6.10
CA VAL A 9 -5.41 7.29 -5.79
C VAL A 9 -5.84 7.23 -4.32
N LEU A 10 -5.50 8.26 -3.55
CA LEU A 10 -5.86 8.38 -2.13
C LEU A 10 -7.31 8.83 -1.95
N HIS A 11 -8.25 7.95 -2.33
CA HIS A 11 -9.66 8.16 -2.02
C HIS A 11 -9.86 8.40 -0.51
N PRO A 12 -10.92 9.13 -0.11
CA PRO A 12 -11.12 9.52 1.29
C PRO A 12 -11.04 8.36 2.27
N THR A 13 -11.53 7.17 1.88
CA THR A 13 -11.43 5.97 2.72
C THR A 13 -9.98 5.53 2.97
N TYR A 14 -9.11 5.56 1.96
CA TYR A 14 -7.70 5.16 2.11
C TYR A 14 -6.92 6.21 2.89
N TYR A 15 -7.13 7.47 2.54
CA TYR A 15 -6.51 8.63 3.18
C TYR A 15 -6.81 8.69 4.68
N ASN A 16 -8.07 8.49 5.07
CA ASN A 16 -8.52 8.64 6.46
C ASN A 16 -8.39 7.38 7.32
N ASN A 17 -8.09 6.21 6.75
CA ASN A 17 -8.03 4.96 7.52
C ASN A 17 -6.66 4.24 7.45
N GLY A 18 -5.71 4.73 6.63
CA GLY A 18 -4.35 4.17 6.61
C GLY A 18 -4.30 2.74 6.04
N PHE A 19 -5.07 2.48 5.00
CA PHE A 19 -4.99 1.25 4.20
C PHE A 19 -5.22 1.58 2.73
N PHE A 20 -4.92 0.63 1.85
CA PHE A 20 -5.34 0.71 0.45
C PHE A 20 -5.58 -0.67 -0.16
N ASN A 21 -6.40 -0.74 -1.20
CA ASN A 21 -6.60 -1.95 -1.97
C ASN A 21 -5.64 -1.99 -3.16
N VAL A 22 -5.09 -3.17 -3.43
CA VAL A 22 -4.26 -3.44 -4.60
C VAL A 22 -5.17 -3.80 -5.77
N LEU A 23 -4.94 -3.19 -6.94
CA LEU A 23 -5.68 -3.55 -8.16
C LEU A 23 -5.29 -4.95 -8.63
N ARG A 24 -6.22 -5.63 -9.29
CA ARG A 24 -6.09 -7.04 -9.69
C ARG A 24 -4.84 -7.32 -10.53
N GLU A 25 -4.45 -6.40 -11.42
CA GLU A 25 -3.28 -6.52 -12.27
C GLU A 25 -1.94 -6.42 -11.50
N PHE A 26 -1.95 -5.84 -10.29
CA PHE A 26 -0.79 -5.74 -9.41
C PHE A 26 -0.78 -6.76 -8.29
N ASP A 27 -1.90 -7.44 -8.06
CA ASP A 27 -2.11 -8.36 -6.93
C ASP A 27 -1.06 -9.48 -6.85
N ARG A 28 -0.62 -9.98 -8.02
CA ARG A 28 0.41 -11.03 -8.15
C ARG A 28 1.79 -10.63 -7.63
N TYR A 29 2.03 -9.35 -7.38
CA TYR A 29 3.32 -8.85 -6.88
C TYR A 29 3.34 -8.69 -5.36
N VAL A 30 2.25 -9.02 -4.68
CA VAL A 30 2.15 -9.06 -3.22
C VAL A 30 2.06 -10.52 -2.78
N ARG A 31 2.58 -10.82 -1.59
CA ARG A 31 2.48 -12.14 -0.95
C ARG A 31 1.10 -12.75 -1.13
N ARG A 32 1.04 -14.02 -1.53
CA ARG A 32 -0.20 -14.72 -1.86
C ARG A 32 -1.14 -14.83 -0.65
N ASP A 33 -0.55 -15.06 0.53
CA ASP A 33 -1.29 -15.37 1.75
C ASP A 33 -1.39 -14.13 2.66
N GLU A 34 -2.31 -14.20 3.63
CA GLU A 34 -2.38 -13.30 4.79
C GLU A 34 -1.01 -13.18 5.48
N GLY A 35 -0.69 -12.00 6.02
CA GLY A 35 0.47 -11.83 6.91
C GLY A 35 1.25 -10.52 6.73
N PRO A 36 2.41 -10.41 7.40
CA PRO A 36 3.15 -9.14 7.50
C PRO A 36 3.77 -8.72 6.17
N VAL A 37 3.83 -7.40 5.96
CA VAL A 37 4.62 -6.75 4.91
C VAL A 37 5.27 -5.49 5.47
N THR A 38 6.33 -5.04 4.83
CA THR A 38 7.01 -3.78 5.16
C THR A 38 6.67 -2.71 4.14
N LEU A 39 6.26 -1.53 4.61
CA LEU A 39 6.11 -0.35 3.76
C LEU A 39 7.30 0.58 3.99
N VAL A 40 7.91 1.01 2.90
CA VAL A 40 8.95 2.04 2.88
C VAL A 40 8.32 3.32 2.38
N LEU A 41 8.32 4.37 3.19
CA LEU A 41 7.56 5.59 2.97
C LEU A 41 8.48 6.76 2.56
N GLY A 42 8.20 7.32 1.40
CA GLY A 42 8.89 8.45 0.79
C GLY A 42 10.39 8.22 0.55
N ASN A 43 11.08 9.31 0.22
CA ASN A 43 12.53 9.30 -0.04
C ASN A 43 13.38 9.23 1.24
N ARG A 44 12.76 9.36 2.42
CA ARG A 44 13.45 9.30 3.72
C ARG A 44 13.58 7.88 4.27
N PHE A 45 13.15 6.87 3.51
CA PHE A 45 13.23 5.45 3.86
C PHE A 45 12.62 5.13 5.23
N GLN A 46 11.55 5.81 5.63
CA GLN A 46 10.86 5.46 6.86
C GLN A 46 10.17 4.11 6.65
N GLU A 47 10.53 3.10 7.45
CA GLU A 47 9.91 1.78 7.40
C GLU A 47 8.80 1.67 8.44
N ILE A 48 7.66 1.13 8.02
CA ILE A 48 6.57 0.76 8.93
C ILE A 48 6.14 -0.69 8.68
N GLY A 49 5.72 -1.35 9.75
CA GLY A 49 5.05 -2.64 9.67
C GLY A 49 3.62 -2.48 9.16
N ALA A 50 3.23 -3.35 8.25
CA ALA A 50 1.87 -3.48 7.72
C ALA A 50 1.50 -4.96 7.61
N ARG A 51 0.25 -5.23 7.23
CA ARG A 51 -0.20 -6.59 6.87
C ARG A 51 -1.01 -6.59 5.59
N VAL A 52 -0.96 -7.71 4.89
CA VAL A 52 -1.90 -8.04 3.82
C VAL A 52 -3.15 -8.64 4.46
N ASP A 53 -4.30 -8.23 3.93
CA ASP A 53 -5.62 -8.81 4.18
C ASP A 53 -6.23 -9.22 2.83
N ARG A 54 -6.46 -10.52 2.64
CA ARG A 54 -7.02 -11.12 1.43
C ARG A 54 -8.53 -11.32 1.54
N ASN A 55 -9.08 -11.23 2.74
CA ASN A 55 -10.52 -11.40 3.00
C ASN A 55 -11.30 -10.09 2.88
N ALA A 56 -10.61 -8.96 2.93
CA ALA A 56 -11.23 -7.64 2.93
C ALA A 56 -11.91 -7.24 1.61
N ASN A 57 -11.53 -7.86 0.49
CA ASN A 57 -12.09 -7.59 -0.83
C ASN A 57 -12.77 -8.87 -1.38
N GLN A 58 -13.99 -8.76 -1.91
CA GLN A 58 -14.77 -9.92 -2.38
C GLN A 58 -14.07 -10.74 -3.50
N ASN A 59 -13.20 -10.09 -4.27
CA ASN A 59 -12.44 -10.71 -5.36
C ASN A 59 -11.10 -11.33 -4.91
N GLY A 60 -10.79 -11.30 -3.61
CA GLY A 60 -9.55 -11.85 -3.03
C GLY A 60 -8.29 -11.02 -3.24
N THR A 61 -8.39 -9.83 -3.85
CA THR A 61 -7.21 -8.97 -4.02
C THR A 61 -6.74 -8.41 -2.68
N ALA A 62 -5.44 -8.22 -2.53
CA ALA A 62 -4.84 -7.74 -1.29
C ALA A 62 -5.36 -6.35 -0.91
N ARG A 63 -5.71 -6.20 0.37
CA ARG A 63 -5.72 -4.92 1.08
C ARG A 63 -4.45 -4.82 1.90
N ILE A 64 -3.74 -3.71 1.78
CA ILE A 64 -2.55 -3.41 2.58
C ILE A 64 -2.99 -2.53 3.75
N ILE A 65 -2.78 -3.01 4.97
CA ILE A 65 -3.21 -2.34 6.20
C ILE A 65 -1.98 -1.83 6.94
N GLY A 66 -1.78 -0.51 6.92
CA GLY A 66 -0.69 0.18 7.61
C GLY A 66 -1.13 0.96 8.84
N ASN A 67 -2.44 1.03 9.12
CA ASN A 67 -3.06 1.68 10.29
C ASN A 67 -2.61 3.13 10.48
N ALA A 68 -2.60 3.60 11.74
CA ALA A 68 -2.27 4.97 12.10
C ALA A 68 -0.91 5.47 11.56
N PRO A 69 0.17 4.66 11.50
CA PRO A 69 1.42 5.09 10.84
C PRO A 69 1.23 5.48 9.38
N LEU A 70 0.51 4.67 8.59
CA LEU A 70 0.30 4.95 7.18
C LEU A 70 -0.66 6.13 6.97
N LEU A 71 -1.73 6.20 7.76
CA LEU A 71 -2.65 7.34 7.78
C LEU A 71 -1.89 8.65 8.01
N ARG A 72 -1.09 8.72 9.07
CA ARG A 72 -0.34 9.94 9.41
C ARG A 72 0.62 10.33 8.30
N TRP A 73 1.21 9.36 7.61
CA TRP A 73 2.08 9.64 6.48
C TRP A 73 1.31 10.18 5.28
N PHE A 74 0.17 9.58 4.92
CA PHE A 74 -0.70 10.13 3.86
C PHE A 74 -1.10 11.58 4.14
N GLN A 75 -1.60 11.86 5.35
CA GLN A 75 -2.06 13.20 5.72
C GLN A 75 -0.95 14.24 5.84
N LYS A 76 0.30 13.79 6.02
CA LYS A 76 1.45 14.68 6.12
C LYS A 76 2.02 15.05 4.76
N GLU A 77 2.05 14.11 3.81
CA GLU A 77 2.78 14.27 2.55
C GLU A 77 1.86 14.50 1.33
N TYR A 78 0.56 14.21 1.44
CA TYR A 78 -0.41 14.27 0.35
C TYR A 78 -1.74 14.87 0.81
N HIS A 79 -2.61 15.18 -0.15
CA HIS A 79 -4.01 15.53 0.05
C HIS A 79 -4.93 14.37 -0.38
N GLU A 80 -6.21 14.45 -0.03
CA GLU A 80 -7.22 13.55 -0.59
C GLU A 80 -7.21 13.63 -2.12
N MET A 81 -7.42 12.48 -2.76
CA MET A 81 -7.41 12.29 -4.23
C MET A 81 -6.05 12.43 -4.92
N ASP A 82 -4.97 12.74 -4.21
CA ASP A 82 -3.62 12.68 -4.77
C ASP A 82 -3.23 11.25 -5.17
N VAL A 83 -2.23 11.14 -6.04
CA VAL A 83 -1.67 9.87 -6.51
C VAL A 83 -0.36 9.57 -5.79
N VAL A 84 -0.29 8.42 -5.14
CA VAL A 84 0.94 7.84 -4.57
C VAL A 84 1.43 6.73 -5.50
N LEU A 85 2.71 6.75 -5.86
CA LEU A 85 3.30 5.64 -6.61
C LEU A 85 3.70 4.53 -5.66
N VAL A 86 3.20 3.33 -5.92
CA VAL A 86 3.52 2.12 -5.16
C VAL A 86 4.39 1.21 -6.03
N ARG A 87 5.61 0.93 -5.56
CA ARG A 87 6.55 0.03 -6.22
C ARG A 87 6.68 -1.25 -5.40
N PHE A 88 6.51 -2.40 -6.06
CA PHE A 88 6.65 -3.71 -5.43
C PHE A 88 8.12 -4.13 -5.47
N ALA A 89 8.83 -3.96 -4.35
CA ALA A 89 10.26 -4.30 -4.24
C ALA A 89 10.46 -5.81 -4.07
N SER A 90 9.58 -6.45 -3.31
CA SER A 90 9.41 -7.90 -3.17
C SER A 90 7.94 -8.19 -2.76
N PRO A 91 7.49 -9.47 -2.73
CA PRO A 91 6.13 -9.80 -2.28
C PRO A 91 5.76 -9.29 -0.89
N ASP A 92 6.75 -9.12 -0.02
CA ASP A 92 6.57 -8.65 1.37
C ASP A 92 7.05 -7.20 1.58
N ARG A 93 7.45 -6.48 0.52
CA ARG A 93 8.01 -5.13 0.64
C ARG A 93 7.54 -4.19 -0.47
N LEU A 94 6.83 -3.13 -0.06
CA LEU A 94 6.31 -2.10 -0.94
C LEU A 94 6.98 -0.75 -0.63
N VAL A 95 7.26 0.03 -1.66
CA VAL A 95 7.81 1.38 -1.54
C VAL A 95 6.77 2.37 -2.04
N LEU A 96 6.41 3.34 -1.20
CA LEU A 96 5.41 4.37 -1.48
C LEU A 96 6.12 5.72 -1.57
N GLY A 97 5.93 6.48 -2.66
CA GLY A 97 6.55 7.80 -2.81
C GLY A 97 6.60 8.30 -4.24
#